data_AF-A0A1J6IRU3-F1
#
_entry.id   AF-A0A1J6IRU3-F1
#
_cell.length_a   1.000
_cell.length_b   1.000
_cell.length_c   1.000
_cell.angle_alpha   90.00
_cell.angle_beta   90.00
_cell.angle_gamma   90.00
#
_symmetry.space_group_name_H-M   'P 1'
#
loop_
_entity.id
_entity.type
_entity.pdbx_description
1 polymer ?
#
loop_
_entity_poly.entity_id
_entity_poly.type
_entity_poly.pdbx_seq_one_letter_code
_entity_poly.pdbx_strand_id
1 'polypeptide(L)'
;MGVKGKLIASMEINEGEIGKVGLVASEIYNEDGREKFMKHIIEATDPQKKSGTWKVIEGDLLELYNSFTISISIEDQWTTWTFVYEKKTEDTPEPLAFMGVVIDITKDVEGHLLKK
;
A
#
# COMPACT_ATOMS: atom_id res chain seq x y z
N MET A 1 8.96 -15.85 -0.95
CA MET A 1 8.44 -16.09 0.40
C MET A 1 7.44 -14.99 0.69
N GLY A 2 6.14 -15.28 0.73
CA GLY A 2 5.10 -14.27 0.96
C GLY A 2 4.88 -14.04 2.46
N VAL A 3 4.72 -12.78 2.86
CA VAL A 3 4.26 -12.41 4.21
C VAL A 3 2.74 -12.63 4.24
N LYS A 4 2.27 -13.55 5.10
CA LYS A 4 0.84 -13.69 5.40
C LYS A 4 0.53 -12.87 6.66
N GLY A 5 -0.09 -11.72 6.49
CA GLY A 5 -0.71 -10.95 7.57
C GLY A 5 -2.22 -11.21 7.62
N LYS A 6 -2.90 -10.72 8.66
CA LYS A 6 -4.37 -10.76 8.72
C LYS A 6 -5.02 -9.92 7.60
N LEU A 7 -4.32 -8.87 7.16
CA LEU A 7 -4.78 -7.89 6.18
C LEU A 7 -4.17 -8.10 4.80
N ILE A 8 -2.88 -8.46 4.71
CA ILE A 8 -2.25 -8.89 3.46
C ILE A 8 -2.30 -10.41 3.37
N ALA A 9 -3.16 -10.93 2.50
CA ALA A 9 -3.34 -12.37 2.29
C ALA A 9 -2.14 -12.99 1.54
N SER A 10 -1.60 -12.27 0.56
CA SER A 10 -0.40 -12.69 -0.17
C SER A 10 0.30 -11.52 -0.85
N MET A 11 1.61 -11.64 -1.01
CA MET A 11 2.45 -10.76 -1.82
C MET A 11 3.31 -11.60 -2.76
N GLU A 12 3.35 -11.23 -4.03
CA GLU A 12 4.18 -11.82 -5.08
C GLU A 12 5.07 -10.75 -5.71
N ILE A 13 6.35 -11.06 -5.86
CA ILE A 13 7.31 -10.19 -6.56
C ILE A 13 7.33 -10.63 -8.01
N ASN A 14 6.94 -9.73 -8.91
CA ASN A 14 6.93 -10.01 -10.33
C ASN A 14 8.29 -9.66 -10.96
N GLU A 15 8.86 -8.51 -10.59
CA GLU A 15 10.13 -8.02 -11.14
C GLU A 15 10.88 -7.18 -10.10
N GLY A 16 12.21 -7.23 -10.11
CA GLY A 16 13.05 -6.39 -9.25
C GLY A 16 13.37 -6.99 -7.87
N GLU A 17 13.86 -6.13 -6.98
CA GLU A 17 14.33 -6.51 -5.63
C GLU A 17 13.51 -5.82 -4.55
N ILE A 18 13.20 -6.55 -3.47
CA ILE A 18 12.39 -6.04 -2.36
C ILE A 18 12.97 -4.72 -1.83
N GLY A 19 12.13 -3.70 -1.74
CA GLY A 19 12.48 -2.39 -1.19
C GLY A 19 13.34 -1.50 -2.10
N LYS A 20 13.52 -1.86 -3.38
CA LYS A 20 14.23 -1.03 -4.37
C LYS A 20 13.26 -0.37 -5.35
N VAL A 21 13.63 0.83 -5.81
CA VAL A 21 12.94 1.50 -6.93
C VAL A 21 12.91 0.59 -8.15
N GLY A 22 11.76 0.51 -8.82
CA GLY A 22 11.52 -0.38 -9.94
C GLY A 22 11.03 -1.77 -9.56
N LEU A 23 10.94 -2.12 -8.27
CA LEU A 23 10.24 -3.32 -7.83
C LEU A 23 8.79 -3.28 -8.31
N VAL A 24 8.35 -4.34 -8.98
CA VAL A 24 6.96 -4.59 -9.33
C VAL A 24 6.46 -5.76 -8.50
N ALA A 25 5.41 -5.52 -7.73
CA ALA A 25 4.80 -6.53 -6.88
C ALA A 25 3.28 -6.51 -6.99
N SER A 26 2.69 -7.68 -6.77
CA SER A 26 1.27 -7.92 -6.72
C SER A 26 0.87 -8.33 -5.31
N GLU A 27 -0.23 -7.79 -4.82
CA GLU A 27 -0.74 -7.99 -3.47
C GLU A 27 -2.21 -8.36 -3.50
N ILE A 28 -2.58 -9.35 -2.69
CA ILE A 28 -3.97 -9.63 -2.34
C ILE A 28 -4.14 -9.18 -0.88
N TYR A 29 -5.09 -8.28 -0.66
CA TYR A 29 -5.40 -7.71 0.64
C TYR A 29 -6.90 -7.83 0.96
N ASN A 30 -7.23 -7.78 2.24
CA ASN A 30 -8.62 -7.79 2.69
C ASN A 30 -9.08 -6.36 2.99
N GLU A 31 -10.15 -5.94 2.33
CA GLU A 31 -10.87 -4.69 2.59
C GLU A 31 -12.32 -5.05 2.99
N ASP A 32 -12.72 -4.72 4.22
CA ASP A 32 -14.05 -5.03 4.76
C ASP A 32 -14.51 -6.50 4.55
N GLY A 33 -13.56 -7.44 4.71
CA GLY A 33 -13.80 -8.88 4.58
C GLY A 33 -13.89 -9.39 3.14
N ARG A 34 -13.54 -8.57 2.15
CA ARG A 34 -13.44 -8.95 0.74
C ARG A 34 -11.99 -8.94 0.30
N GLU A 35 -11.59 -9.97 -0.42
CA GLU A 35 -10.28 -9.99 -1.07
C GLU A 35 -10.25 -9.00 -2.24
N LYS A 36 -9.17 -8.23 -2.29
CA LYS A 36 -8.89 -7.17 -3.25
C LYS A 36 -7.48 -7.35 -3.77
N PHE A 37 -7.27 -6.97 -5.01
CA PHE A 37 -6.02 -7.09 -5.73
C PHE A 37 -5.43 -5.71 -6.02
N MET A 38 -4.11 -5.60 -5.85
CA MET A 38 -3.34 -4.42 -6.25
C MET A 38 -1.99 -4.86 -6.80
N LYS A 39 -1.61 -4.33 -7.95
CA LYS A 39 -0.24 -4.39 -8.46
C LYS A 39 0.36 -3.01 -8.46
N HIS A 40 1.58 -2.90 -7.98
CA HIS A 40 2.26 -1.62 -7.84
C HIS A 40 3.72 -1.68 -8.26
N ILE A 41 4.26 -0.50 -8.51
CA ILE A 41 5.69 -0.27 -8.72
C ILE A 41 6.21 0.71 -7.67
N ILE A 42 7.39 0.43 -7.12
CA ILE A 42 8.11 1.39 -6.27
C ILE A 42 8.71 2.49 -7.16
N GLU A 43 8.17 3.70 -7.09
CA GLU A 43 8.67 4.85 -7.85
C GLU A 43 9.80 5.58 -7.12
N ALA A 44 9.75 5.61 -5.79
CA ALA A 44 10.78 6.29 -4.99
C ALA A 44 10.97 5.64 -3.63
N THR A 45 12.21 5.68 -3.14
CA THR A 45 12.58 5.33 -1.76
C THR A 45 13.66 6.29 -1.29
N ASP A 46 13.53 6.81 -0.08
CA ASP A 46 14.56 7.61 0.56
C ASP A 46 14.81 7.05 1.97
N PRO A 47 15.87 6.24 2.14
CA PRO A 47 16.22 5.66 3.44
C PRO A 47 16.58 6.73 4.49
N GLN A 48 17.11 7.89 4.08
CA GLN A 48 17.46 8.96 5.01
C GLN A 48 16.21 9.63 5.57
N LYS A 49 15.21 9.87 4.71
CA LYS A 49 13.91 10.41 5.11
C LYS A 49 12.90 9.35 5.57
N LYS A 50 13.30 8.08 5.57
CA LYS A 50 12.45 6.93 5.90
C LYS A 50 11.11 6.99 5.14
N SER A 51 11.18 7.25 3.84
CA SER A 51 10.01 7.42 2.99
C SER A 51 10.02 6.52 1.76
N GLY A 52 8.84 6.22 1.25
CA GLY A 52 8.64 5.44 0.03
C GLY A 52 7.39 5.89 -0.71
N THR A 53 7.40 5.67 -2.03
CA THR A 53 6.27 5.95 -2.91
C THR A 53 6.03 4.77 -3.84
N TRP A 54 4.78 4.35 -3.90
CA TRP A 54 4.28 3.27 -4.74
C TRP A 54 3.20 3.81 -5.66
N LYS A 55 3.30 3.47 -6.93
CA LYS A 55 2.24 3.74 -7.90
C LYS A 55 1.48 2.47 -8.20
N VAL A 56 0.16 2.53 -8.10
CA VAL A 56 -0.71 1.42 -8.51
C VAL A 56 -0.75 1.39 -10.03
N ILE A 57 -0.49 0.21 -10.59
CA ILE A 57 -0.46 -0.01 -12.05
C ILE A 57 -1.51 -1.03 -12.51
N GLU A 58 -2.11 -1.79 -11.60
CA GLU A 58 -3.22 -2.71 -11.88
C GLU A 58 -4.03 -2.99 -10.60
N GLY A 59 -5.30 -3.38 -10.76
CA GLY A 59 -6.15 -3.91 -9.69
C GLY A 59 -7.32 -3.04 -9.28
N ASP A 60 -8.00 -3.45 -8.21
CA ASP A 60 -9.34 -2.95 -7.82
C ASP A 60 -9.38 -1.43 -7.62
N LEU A 61 -8.29 -0.83 -7.10
CA LEU A 61 -8.22 0.63 -6.96
C LEU A 61 -8.35 1.33 -8.32
N LEU A 62 -7.71 0.81 -9.36
CA LEU A 62 -7.79 1.37 -10.70
C LEU A 62 -9.11 1.05 -11.42
N GLU A 63 -10.01 0.27 -10.81
CA GLU A 63 -11.40 0.18 -11.28
C GLU A 63 -12.19 1.45 -10.93
N LEU A 64 -11.86 2.11 -9.82
CA LEU A 64 -12.53 3.30 -9.29
C LEU A 64 -11.78 4.61 -9.60
N TYR A 65 -10.45 4.56 -9.66
CA TYR A 65 -9.58 5.71 -9.84
C TYR A 65 -8.80 5.61 -11.16
N ASN A 66 -8.61 6.73 -11.87
CA ASN A 66 -7.77 6.82 -13.07
C ASN A 66 -6.29 6.64 -12.73
N SER A 67 -5.89 7.17 -11.58
CA SER A 67 -4.54 7.03 -11.04
C SER A 67 -4.61 6.94 -9.52
N PHE A 68 -3.66 6.19 -8.94
CA PHE A 68 -3.54 6.06 -7.49
C PHE A 68 -2.07 5.87 -7.11
N THR A 69 -1.57 6.80 -6.30
CA THR A 69 -0.21 6.78 -5.76
C THR A 69 -0.29 6.81 -4.24
N ILE A 70 0.48 5.94 -3.61
CA ILE A 70 0.58 5.76 -2.17
C ILE A 70 1.97 6.19 -1.74
N SER A 71 2.08 7.06 -0.75
CA SER A 71 3.36 7.42 -0.14
C SER A 71 3.32 7.20 1.36
N ILE A 72 4.46 6.79 1.91
CA ILE A 72 4.70 6.74 3.36
C ILE A 72 5.89 7.64 3.68
N SER A 73 5.82 8.36 4.80
CA SER A 73 6.98 8.97 5.44
C SER A 73 6.93 8.72 6.94
N ILE A 74 8.11 8.62 7.56
CA ILE A 74 8.25 8.38 8.99
C ILE A 74 9.09 9.49 9.59
N GLU A 75 8.49 10.26 10.49
CA GLU A 75 9.12 11.35 11.23
C GLU A 75 8.95 11.09 12.73
N ASP A 76 10.07 10.91 13.44
CA ASP A 76 10.10 10.50 14.84
C ASP A 76 9.22 9.26 15.14
N GLN A 77 8.07 9.47 15.80
CA GLN A 77 7.09 8.45 16.18
C GLN A 77 5.84 8.46 15.28
N TRP A 78 5.80 9.33 14.27
CA TRP A 78 4.67 9.49 13.39
C TRP A 78 4.92 8.80 12.06
N THR A 79 3.96 8.00 11.64
CA THR A 79 3.87 7.47 10.28
C THR A 79 2.77 8.20 9.55
N THR A 80 3.14 8.85 8.44
CA THR A 80 2.20 9.56 7.57
C THR A 80 2.01 8.76 6.30
N TRP A 81 0.76 8.40 6.02
CA TRP A 81 0.35 7.85 4.74
C TRP A 81 -0.36 8.92 3.92
N THR A 82 0.05 9.06 2.66
CA THR A 82 -0.51 10.05 1.73
C THR A 82 -1.00 9.32 0.49
N PHE A 83 -2.24 9.60 0.08
CA PHE A 83 -2.80 9.12 -1.17
C PHE A 83 -2.97 10.29 -2.13
N VAL A 84 -2.44 10.14 -3.34
CA VAL A 84 -2.67 11.05 -4.46
C VAL A 84 -3.40 10.27 -5.54
N TYR A 85 -4.60 10.70 -5.88
CA TYR A 85 -5.48 9.95 -6.77
C TYR A 85 -6.33 10.86 -7.63
N GLU A 86 -6.76 10.30 -8.75
CA GLU A 86 -7.71 10.92 -9.66
C GLU A 86 -8.94 10.01 -9.77
N LYS A 87 -10.11 10.53 -9.41
CA LYS A 87 -11.37 9.78 -9.51
C LYS A 87 -11.74 9.56 -10.98
N LYS A 88 -12.31 8.40 -11.31
CA LYS A 88 -12.88 8.17 -12.64
C LYS A 88 -14.13 8.98 -12.91
N THR A 89 -14.98 9.13 -11.90
CA THR A 89 -16.21 9.91 -11.96
C THR A 89 -16.36 10.73 -10.68
N GLU A 90 -17.18 11.78 -10.71
CA GLU A 90 -17.45 12.60 -9.52
C GLU A 90 -18.07 11.79 -8.37
N ASP A 91 -18.85 10.76 -8.71
CA ASP A 91 -19.50 9.85 -7.76
C ASP A 91 -18.55 8.81 -7.14
N THR A 92 -17.32 8.67 -7.65
CA THR A 92 -16.34 7.77 -7.04
C THR A 92 -16.10 8.20 -5.59
N PRO A 93 -16.19 7.27 -4.61
CA PRO A 93 -16.00 7.60 -3.20
C PRO A 93 -14.54 8.03 -2.92
N GLU A 94 -14.34 8.72 -1.81
CA GLU A 94 -12.98 8.90 -1.28
C GLU A 94 -12.41 7.54 -0.83
N PRO A 95 -11.08 7.32 -0.92
CA PRO A 95 -10.46 6.02 -0.64
C PRO A 95 -10.33 5.72 0.87
N LEU A 96 -11.39 6.01 1.64
CA LEU A 96 -11.41 5.84 3.09
C LEU A 96 -11.41 4.37 3.52
N ALA A 97 -12.01 3.49 2.72
CA ALA A 97 -11.96 2.04 2.96
C ALA A 97 -10.51 1.54 2.87
N PHE A 98 -9.81 1.88 1.79
CA PHE A 98 -8.40 1.57 1.62
C PHE A 98 -7.51 2.24 2.68
N MET A 99 -7.85 3.47 3.11
CA MET A 99 -7.17 4.13 4.24
C MET A 99 -7.29 3.31 5.53
N GLY A 100 -8.45 2.71 5.79
CA GLY A 100 -8.66 1.79 6.90
C GLY A 100 -7.71 0.60 6.85
N VAL A 101 -7.55 -0.03 5.68
CA VAL A 101 -6.60 -1.14 5.46
C VAL A 101 -5.17 -0.72 5.83
N VAL A 102 -4.72 0.43 5.33
CA VAL A 102 -3.36 0.93 5.57
C VAL A 102 -3.10 1.26 7.05
N ILE A 103 -4.10 1.83 7.73
CA ILE A 103 -4.04 2.09 9.17
C ILE A 103 -3.91 0.77 9.95
N ASP A 104 -4.71 -0.23 9.61
CA ASP A 104 -4.70 -1.50 10.31
C ASP A 104 -3.41 -2.30 10.03
N ILE A 105 -2.83 -2.21 8.83
CA ILE A 105 -1.50 -2.74 8.53
C ILE A 105 -0.45 -2.07 9.43
N THR A 106 -0.53 -0.74 9.58
CA THR A 106 0.42 0.01 10.42
C THR A 106 0.35 -0.45 11.88
N LYS A 107 -0.87 -0.64 12.42
CA LYS A 107 -1.07 -1.18 13.78
C LYS A 107 -0.58 -2.62 13.94
N ASP A 108 -0.78 -3.47 12.93
CA ASP A 108 -0.30 -4.85 12.95
C ASP A 108 1.23 -4.89 12.99
N VAL A 109 1.91 -4.03 12.21
CA VAL A 109 3.37 -3.88 12.22
C VAL A 109 3.84 -3.35 13.57
N GLU A 110 3.25 -2.27 14.10
CA GLU A 110 3.58 -1.74 15.42
C GLU A 110 3.43 -2.81 16.50
N GLY A 111 2.29 -3.51 16.52
CA GLY A 111 2.02 -4.58 17.48
C GLY A 111 2.97 -5.77 17.35
N HIS A 112 3.46 -6.07 16.15
CA HIS A 112 4.51 -7.08 15.96
C HIS A 112 5.86 -6.61 16.50
N LEU A 113 6.26 -5.36 16.23
CA LEU A 113 7.53 -4.79 16.69
C LEU A 113 7.60 -4.61 18.21
N LEU A 114 6.46 -4.38 18.86
CA LEU A 114 6.37 -4.26 20.33
C LEU A 114 6.31 -5.62 21.05
N LYS A 115 5.97 -6.70 20.34
CA LYS A 115 6.04 -8.06 20.88
C LYS A 115 7.51 -8.50 20.89
N LYS A 116 8.09 -8.58 22.10
CA LYS A 116 9.40 -9.22 22.34
C LYS A 116 9.33 -10.72 22.07
#